data_AF-A0A7C5RZE5-F1
#
_entry.id   AF-A0A7C5RZE5-F1
#
_cell.length_a   1.000
_cell.length_b   1.000
_cell.length_c   1.000
_cell.angle_alpha   90.00
_cell.angle_beta   90.00
_cell.angle_gamma   90.00
#
_symmetry.space_group_name_H-M   'P 1'
#
loop_
_entity.id
_entity.type
_entity.pdbx_description
1 polymer ?
#
loop_
_entity_poly.entity_id
_entity_poly.type
_entity_poly.pdbx_seq_one_letter_code
_entity_poly.pdbx_strand_id
1 'polypeptide(L)'
;MMQSVPEVKTTVEGIIKGMKRIDTKYYSDGGVDVIVQVDLEGMMASTVAKEVVKKAPAEKKEEPAAVKPDTNVKKEEPKKEEKKEEKKVEAKKEEKKEEKKVESADTTGIIINVKGHSYQPVMFPRILDDKNNEIFALEKADQSLVNEGKVVSYYLNENAAKNSDRVKDRPVVINAVSVRNKSEIIIKSDDAKRINRELFKTGKIAIVVD
;
A
#
# COMPACT_ATOMS: atom_id res chain seq x y z
N MET A 1 -23.81 -6.92 10.89
CA MET A 1 -24.74 -5.76 10.91
C MET A 1 -23.89 -4.50 10.95
N MET A 2 -24.13 -3.57 10.02
CA MET A 2 -23.35 -2.35 9.83
C MET A 2 -23.55 -1.44 11.06
N GLN A 3 -22.60 -1.42 12.00
CA GLN A 3 -22.53 -0.38 13.02
C GLN A 3 -21.90 0.86 12.39
N SER A 4 -22.69 1.57 11.58
CA SER A 4 -22.30 2.87 11.03
C SER A 4 -22.94 3.99 11.85
N VAL A 5 -22.20 5.06 12.07
CA VAL A 5 -22.71 6.30 12.66
C VAL A 5 -23.89 6.82 11.81
N PRO A 6 -25.00 7.30 12.40
CA PRO A 6 -26.20 7.74 11.67
C PRO A 6 -25.92 8.81 10.59
N GLU A 7 -24.88 9.62 10.78
CA GLU A 7 -24.42 10.61 9.79
C GLU A 7 -24.04 9.96 8.46
N VAL A 8 -23.23 8.89 8.50
CA VAL A 8 -22.75 8.16 7.32
C VAL A 8 -23.91 7.56 6.56
N LYS A 9 -24.84 6.93 7.28
CA LYS A 9 -26.04 6.34 6.68
C LYS A 9 -26.88 7.39 5.96
N THR A 10 -27.10 8.54 6.60
CA THR A 10 -27.89 9.64 6.05
C THR A 10 -27.23 10.21 4.78
N THR A 11 -25.91 10.40 4.80
CA THR A 11 -25.17 10.91 3.64
C THR A 11 -25.19 9.92 2.48
N VAL A 12 -25.00 8.61 2.74
CA VAL A 12 -25.06 7.56 1.72
C VAL A 12 -26.46 7.49 1.10
N GLU A 13 -27.52 7.56 1.90
CA GLU A 13 -28.90 7.59 1.40
C GLU A 13 -29.19 8.83 0.55
N GLY A 14 -28.64 9.99 0.93
CA GLY A 14 -28.73 11.22 0.17
C GLY A 14 -28.06 11.10 -1.21
N ILE A 15 -26.87 10.49 -1.25
CA ILE A 15 -26.15 10.27 -2.51
C ILE A 15 -26.94 9.32 -3.39
N ILE A 16 -27.42 8.19 -2.86
CA ILE A 16 -28.17 7.17 -3.63
C ILE A 16 -29.44 7.73 -4.27
N LYS A 17 -30.18 8.58 -3.55
CA LYS A 17 -31.40 9.21 -4.08
C LYS A 17 -31.14 10.19 -5.23
N GLY A 18 -29.94 10.76 -5.32
CA GLY A 18 -29.55 11.71 -6.36
C GLY A 18 -28.88 11.10 -7.59
N MET A 19 -28.76 9.78 -7.67
CA MET A 19 -27.93 9.13 -8.71
C MET A 19 -28.63 9.01 -10.06
N LYS A 20 -27.81 8.92 -11.10
CA LYS A 20 -28.27 8.67 -12.47
C LYS A 20 -28.76 7.23 -12.60
N ARG A 21 -30.04 7.09 -12.95
CA ARG A 21 -30.61 5.84 -13.48
C ARG A 21 -30.03 5.63 -14.88
N ILE A 22 -29.33 4.51 -15.07
CA ILE A 22 -28.74 4.14 -16.36
C ILE A 22 -29.83 3.59 -17.28
N ASP A 23 -30.65 2.69 -16.75
CA ASP A 23 -31.66 2.00 -17.53
C ASP A 23 -32.85 1.61 -16.64
N THR A 24 -34.01 1.44 -17.25
CA THR A 24 -35.19 0.90 -16.59
C THR A 24 -35.91 -0.03 -17.54
N LYS A 25 -35.98 -1.30 -17.17
CA LYS A 25 -36.62 -2.35 -17.96
C LYS A 25 -37.94 -2.75 -17.31
N TYR A 26 -39.01 -2.61 -18.06
CA TYR A 26 -40.35 -3.01 -17.65
C TYR A 26 -40.69 -4.38 -18.25
N TYR A 27 -41.29 -5.23 -17.44
CA TYR A 27 -41.69 -6.58 -17.80
C TYR A 27 -43.22 -6.65 -17.97
N SER A 28 -43.67 -7.57 -18.82
CA SER A 28 -45.09 -7.74 -19.17
C SER A 28 -45.96 -8.21 -18.01
N ASP A 29 -45.34 -8.79 -16.98
CA ASP A 29 -45.95 -9.20 -15.71
C ASP A 29 -46.05 -8.05 -14.68
N GLY A 30 -45.64 -6.83 -15.06
CA GLY A 30 -45.61 -5.67 -14.18
C GLY A 30 -44.33 -5.53 -13.36
N GLY A 31 -43.35 -6.43 -13.52
CA GLY A 31 -42.03 -6.28 -12.92
C GLY A 31 -41.25 -5.11 -13.51
N VAL A 32 -40.33 -4.51 -12.73
CA VAL A 32 -39.45 -3.42 -13.19
C VAL A 32 -38.04 -3.62 -12.65
N ASP A 33 -37.04 -3.67 -13.53
CA ASP A 33 -35.62 -3.56 -13.16
C ASP A 33 -35.15 -2.13 -13.37
N VAL A 34 -34.46 -1.57 -12.38
CA VAL A 34 -33.83 -0.24 -12.46
C VAL A 34 -32.33 -0.43 -12.28
N ILE A 35 -31.55 -0.07 -13.30
CA ILE A 35 -30.07 -0.09 -13.24
C ILE A 35 -29.62 1.31 -12.83
N VAL A 36 -28.83 1.40 -11.76
CA VAL A 36 -28.33 2.68 -11.23
C VAL A 36 -26.80 2.63 -11.18
N GLN A 37 -26.16 3.74 -11.56
CA GLN A 37 -24.72 3.91 -11.39
C GLN A 37 -24.45 4.70 -10.10
N VAL A 38 -23.48 4.24 -9.33
CA VAL A 38 -22.95 4.98 -8.17
C VAL A 38 -21.50 5.31 -8.44
N ASP A 39 -21.17 6.60 -8.46
CA ASP A 39 -19.77 7.02 -8.48
C ASP A 39 -19.23 6.94 -7.05
N LEU A 40 -18.21 6.11 -6.84
CA LEU A 40 -17.57 5.94 -5.54
C LEU A 40 -16.59 7.09 -5.23
N GLU A 41 -16.30 7.94 -6.21
CA GLU A 41 -15.42 9.10 -6.07
C GLU A 41 -16.13 10.29 -5.39
N GLY A 42 -15.34 11.29 -4.96
CA GLY A 42 -15.85 12.56 -4.43
C GLY A 42 -16.65 12.45 -3.13
N MET A 43 -17.95 12.75 -3.16
CA MET A 43 -18.77 12.82 -1.93
C MET A 43 -18.83 11.48 -1.18
N MET A 44 -18.88 10.35 -1.89
CA MET A 44 -18.82 9.02 -1.25
C MET A 44 -17.45 8.79 -0.59
N ALA A 45 -16.37 9.02 -1.33
CA ALA A 45 -15.00 8.84 -0.84
C ALA A 45 -14.70 9.70 0.39
N SER A 46 -14.99 11.00 0.33
CA SER A 46 -14.76 11.92 1.45
C SER A 46 -15.55 11.56 2.71
N THR A 47 -16.76 11.01 2.57
CA THR A 47 -17.57 10.55 3.71
C THR A 47 -16.97 9.32 4.37
N VAL A 48 -16.59 8.32 3.56
CA VAL A 48 -15.97 7.09 4.05
C VAL A 48 -14.58 7.36 4.64
N ALA A 49 -13.79 8.23 4.02
CA ALA A 49 -12.46 8.60 4.47
C ALA A 49 -12.47 9.16 5.91
N LYS A 50 -13.42 10.06 6.21
CA LYS A 50 -13.58 10.64 7.55
C LYS A 50 -13.81 9.57 8.61
N GLU A 51 -14.58 8.55 8.31
CA GLU A 51 -14.84 7.44 9.23
C GLU A 51 -13.64 6.51 9.37
N VAL A 52 -12.91 6.25 8.29
CA VAL A 52 -11.69 5.42 8.33
C VAL A 52 -10.64 6.06 9.24
N VAL A 53 -10.41 7.38 9.12
CA VAL A 53 -9.46 8.10 9.98
C VAL A 53 -9.91 8.09 11.45
N LYS A 54 -11.21 8.22 11.73
CA LYS A 54 -11.73 8.14 13.12
C LYS A 54 -11.59 6.74 13.73
N LYS A 55 -11.67 5.69 12.91
CA LYS A 55 -11.66 4.29 13.35
C LYS A 55 -10.26 3.67 13.35
N ALA A 56 -9.28 4.29 12.70
CA ALA A 56 -7.88 3.87 12.78
C ALA A 56 -7.43 3.85 14.24
N PRO A 57 -7.02 2.69 14.79
CA PRO A 57 -6.49 2.64 16.15
C PRO A 57 -5.29 3.56 16.25
N ALA A 58 -5.34 4.50 17.20
CA ALA A 58 -4.16 5.22 17.66
C ALA A 58 -3.23 4.23 18.40
N GLU A 59 -2.54 3.36 17.66
CA GLU A 59 -1.46 2.54 18.20
C GLU A 59 -0.20 3.39 18.30
N LYS A 60 0.00 3.93 19.51
CA LYS A 60 1.27 4.29 20.18
C LYS A 60 2.45 4.64 19.27
N LYS A 61 2.71 5.95 19.16
CA LYS A 61 4.08 6.46 19.26
C LYS A 61 4.59 6.16 20.68
N GLU A 62 5.12 4.98 20.91
CA GLU A 62 6.21 4.83 21.86
C GLU A 62 7.48 5.14 21.08
N GLU A 63 7.88 6.42 21.11
CA GLU A 63 9.30 6.77 21.09
C GLU A 63 9.89 6.21 22.39
N PRO A 64 10.84 5.27 22.37
CA PRO A 64 11.76 5.15 23.48
C PRO A 64 12.67 6.37 23.43
N ALA A 65 12.54 7.15 24.49
CA ALA A 65 13.32 8.33 24.81
C ALA A 65 14.81 8.16 24.50
N ALA A 66 15.38 9.29 24.08
CA ALA A 66 16.80 9.53 24.07
C ALA A 66 17.50 9.00 25.33
N VAL A 67 18.55 8.21 25.13
CA VAL A 67 19.66 8.13 26.08
C VAL A 67 20.93 8.53 25.34
N LYS A 68 21.49 9.66 25.74
CA LYS A 68 22.90 10.02 25.56
C LYS A 68 23.42 10.47 26.94
N PRO A 69 24.73 10.56 27.14
CA PRO A 69 25.73 9.50 27.02
C PRO A 69 26.48 9.39 28.36
N ASP A 70 27.03 8.22 28.68
CA ASP A 70 28.11 8.19 29.68
C ASP A 70 29.31 7.37 29.19
N THR A 71 30.43 8.06 29.29
CA THR A 71 31.80 7.74 28.91
C THR A 71 32.46 6.74 29.87
N ASN A 72 33.28 5.85 29.32
CA ASN A 72 34.76 5.79 29.53
C ASN A 72 35.33 4.38 29.81
N VAL A 73 35.98 3.83 28.77
CA VAL A 73 37.32 3.20 28.68
C VAL A 73 37.81 2.21 29.77
N LYS A 74 38.12 0.98 29.32
CA LYS A 74 39.42 0.26 29.47
C LYS A 74 39.36 -1.06 28.66
N LYS A 75 40.06 -1.24 27.52
CA LYS A 75 41.48 -1.55 27.29
C LYS A 75 42.01 -2.77 28.08
N GLU A 76 42.17 -3.91 27.39
CA GLU A 76 43.41 -4.71 27.31
C GLU A 76 43.18 -6.05 26.56
N GLU A 77 43.72 -6.15 25.35
CA GLU A 77 44.43 -7.35 24.84
C GLU A 77 45.91 -7.22 25.28
N PRO A 78 46.77 -8.26 25.35
CA PRO A 78 46.91 -9.36 24.36
C PRO A 78 47.28 -10.72 25.03
N LYS A 79 47.68 -11.84 24.40
CA LYS A 79 48.45 -12.11 23.17
C LYS A 79 48.51 -13.65 22.97
N LYS A 80 48.55 -14.07 21.69
CA LYS A 80 49.41 -15.14 21.06
C LYS A 80 49.36 -16.58 21.64
N GLU A 81 49.54 -17.64 20.86
CA GLU A 81 50.32 -17.88 19.64
C GLU A 81 49.77 -19.18 18.99
N GLU A 82 49.42 -19.17 17.69
CA GLU A 82 50.13 -19.86 16.59
C GLU A 82 50.05 -21.41 16.65
N LYS A 83 49.81 -22.15 15.56
CA LYS A 83 50.45 -22.04 14.24
C LYS A 83 49.79 -22.99 13.21
N LYS A 84 49.60 -22.45 11.99
CA LYS A 84 49.84 -22.98 10.61
C LYS A 84 49.59 -24.46 10.29
N GLU A 85 49.19 -24.85 9.08
CA GLU A 85 49.70 -24.47 7.73
C GLU A 85 48.69 -25.02 6.68
N GLU A 86 48.14 -24.19 5.78
CA GLU A 86 48.47 -24.07 4.33
C GLU A 86 48.22 -25.36 3.50
N LYS A 87 47.67 -25.40 2.27
CA LYS A 87 47.60 -24.50 1.09
C LYS A 87 46.62 -25.15 0.07
N LYS A 88 45.67 -24.43 -0.55
CA LYS A 88 45.76 -23.71 -1.85
C LYS A 88 45.50 -24.57 -3.10
N VAL A 89 44.42 -24.25 -3.84
CA VAL A 89 44.36 -23.86 -5.28
C VAL A 89 43.01 -23.11 -5.47
N GLU A 90 42.91 -21.77 -5.58
CA GLU A 90 42.86 -20.92 -6.81
C GLU A 90 42.14 -21.58 -8.03
N ALA A 91 41.34 -20.94 -8.88
CA ALA A 91 40.71 -19.64 -9.00
C ALA A 91 39.73 -19.69 -10.20
N LYS A 92 38.52 -19.12 -10.07
CA LYS A 92 37.69 -18.55 -11.16
C LYS A 92 36.58 -17.71 -10.51
N LYS A 93 36.91 -16.51 -10.02
CA LYS A 93 36.88 -15.21 -10.72
C LYS A 93 35.50 -14.84 -11.26
N GLU A 94 34.93 -13.85 -10.57
CA GLU A 94 33.97 -12.84 -11.06
C GLU A 94 32.58 -13.31 -11.48
N GLU A 95 31.62 -13.18 -10.56
CA GLU A 95 30.44 -12.34 -10.79
C GLU A 95 29.94 -11.80 -9.43
N LYS A 96 30.68 -10.82 -8.92
CA LYS A 96 30.16 -9.83 -7.98
C LYS A 96 29.29 -8.88 -8.81
N LYS A 97 28.00 -9.20 -8.96
CA LYS A 97 27.04 -8.31 -9.62
C LYS A 97 26.16 -7.64 -8.59
N GLU A 98 26.65 -6.47 -8.18
CA GLU A 98 25.88 -5.31 -7.75
C GLU A 98 24.64 -5.57 -6.90
N GLU A 99 24.81 -5.52 -5.58
CA GLU A 99 23.81 -4.88 -4.72
C GLU A 99 23.76 -3.39 -5.10
N LYS A 100 23.08 -3.11 -6.22
CA LYS A 100 22.73 -1.74 -6.59
C LYS A 100 21.78 -1.25 -5.52
N LYS A 101 22.27 -0.32 -4.70
CA LYS A 101 21.47 0.61 -3.91
C LYS A 101 20.35 1.13 -4.83
N VAL A 102 19.16 0.55 -4.71
CA VAL A 102 18.01 0.90 -5.55
C VAL A 102 17.71 2.35 -5.24
N GLU A 103 17.99 3.23 -6.20
CA GLU A 103 17.61 4.63 -6.16
C GLU A 103 16.08 4.68 -6.19
N SER A 104 15.48 4.68 -5.01
CA SER A 104 14.04 4.87 -4.81
C SER A 104 13.58 6.22 -5.37
N ALA A 105 14.47 7.21 -5.50
CA ALA A 105 14.13 8.56 -5.94
C ALA A 105 13.58 8.67 -7.38
N ASP A 106 13.87 7.69 -8.23
CA ASP A 106 13.70 7.78 -9.68
C ASP A 106 12.41 7.14 -10.24
N THR A 107 11.61 6.55 -9.35
CA THR A 107 10.44 5.75 -9.72
C THR A 107 9.24 6.67 -9.97
N THR A 108 8.45 6.39 -11.01
CA THR A 108 7.27 7.20 -11.40
C THR A 108 5.95 6.70 -10.82
N GLY A 109 5.93 5.47 -10.31
CA GLY A 109 4.73 4.84 -9.75
C GLY A 109 5.03 3.56 -8.96
N ILE A 110 4.03 3.07 -8.24
CA ILE A 110 4.11 1.87 -7.43
C ILE A 110 3.05 0.91 -7.95
N ILE A 111 3.46 -0.31 -8.31
CA ILE A 111 2.56 -1.40 -8.63
C ILE A 111 2.66 -2.42 -7.50
N ILE A 112 1.54 -2.69 -6.84
CA ILE A 112 1.42 -3.73 -5.83
C ILE A 112 0.65 -4.91 -6.45
N ASN A 113 1.32 -6.04 -6.61
CA ASN A 113 0.70 -7.25 -7.14
C ASN A 113 0.17 -8.11 -5.98
N VAL A 114 -1.15 -8.27 -5.92
CA VAL A 114 -1.84 -9.12 -4.94
C VAL A 114 -2.48 -10.36 -5.57
N LYS A 115 -2.22 -10.64 -6.86
CA LYS A 115 -2.77 -11.82 -7.54
C LYS A 115 -2.42 -13.11 -6.80
N GLY A 116 -3.33 -14.07 -6.85
CA GLY A 116 -3.21 -15.33 -6.12
C GLY A 116 -3.46 -15.22 -4.61
N HIS A 117 -3.83 -14.03 -4.12
CA HIS A 117 -4.28 -13.82 -2.75
C HIS A 117 -5.76 -13.47 -2.76
N SER A 118 -6.51 -13.87 -1.72
CA SER A 118 -7.93 -13.52 -1.56
C SER A 118 -8.12 -12.06 -1.12
N TYR A 119 -7.63 -11.12 -1.94
CA TYR A 119 -7.74 -9.69 -1.73
C TYR A 119 -9.10 -9.16 -2.18
N GLN A 120 -9.76 -8.40 -1.32
CA GLN A 120 -10.97 -7.64 -1.62
C GLN A 120 -10.60 -6.18 -1.85
N PRO A 121 -10.84 -5.63 -3.05
CA PRO A 121 -10.67 -4.21 -3.32
C PRO A 121 -11.46 -3.33 -2.35
N VAL A 122 -10.78 -2.32 -1.82
CA VAL A 122 -11.35 -1.32 -0.92
C VAL A 122 -10.94 0.08 -1.38
N MET A 123 -11.69 1.11 -0.99
CA MET A 123 -11.38 2.49 -1.38
C MET A 123 -10.06 2.99 -0.79
N PHE A 124 -9.76 2.58 0.45
CA PHE A 124 -8.61 3.05 1.22
C PHE A 124 -7.80 1.84 1.71
N PRO A 125 -6.96 1.25 0.85
CA PRO A 125 -6.16 0.09 1.23
C PRO A 125 -5.06 0.47 2.21
N ARG A 126 -4.65 -0.50 3.03
CA ARG A 126 -3.48 -0.40 3.90
C ARG A 126 -2.40 -1.36 3.43
N ILE A 127 -1.15 -0.91 3.45
CA ILE A 127 0.02 -1.72 3.11
C ILE A 127 0.95 -1.72 4.31
N LEU A 128 1.29 -2.92 4.78
CA LEU A 128 2.21 -3.16 5.88
C LEU A 128 3.38 -3.99 5.38
N ASP A 129 4.51 -3.94 6.06
CA ASP A 129 5.56 -4.93 5.86
C ASP A 129 5.34 -6.18 6.73
N ASP A 130 6.18 -7.20 6.51
CA ASP A 130 6.20 -8.46 7.25
C ASP A 130 6.60 -8.32 8.73
N LYS A 131 7.00 -7.12 9.16
CA LYS A 131 7.24 -6.75 10.57
C LYS A 131 6.08 -5.96 11.18
N ASN A 132 4.96 -5.85 10.46
CA ASN A 132 3.79 -5.02 10.81
C ASN A 132 4.06 -3.51 10.85
N ASN A 133 5.16 -3.03 10.26
CA ASN A 133 5.34 -1.59 10.07
C ASN A 133 4.40 -1.12 8.97
N GLU A 134 3.69 -0.03 9.24
CA GLU A 134 2.82 0.55 8.24
C GLU A 134 3.64 1.27 7.15
N ILE A 135 3.52 0.77 5.92
CA ILE A 135 4.16 1.33 4.74
C ILE A 135 3.25 2.40 4.13
N PHE A 136 1.97 2.07 3.94
CA PHE A 136 0.97 2.98 3.37
C PHE A 136 -0.36 2.88 4.12
N ALA A 137 -0.97 4.03 4.37
CA ALA A 137 -2.33 4.21 4.84
C ALA A 137 -2.85 5.57 4.36
N LEU A 138 -4.13 5.83 4.65
CA LEU A 138 -4.86 6.95 4.09
C LEU A 138 -4.19 8.30 4.37
N GLU A 139 -3.62 8.45 5.56
CA GLU A 139 -2.98 9.66 6.09
C GLU A 139 -1.68 10.01 5.36
N LYS A 140 -1.12 9.08 4.59
CA LYS A 140 0.09 9.29 3.79
C LYS A 140 -0.21 9.82 2.39
N ALA A 141 -1.48 9.84 1.98
CA ALA A 141 -1.93 10.41 0.72
C ALA A 141 -2.32 11.88 0.90
N ASP A 142 -2.32 12.65 -0.20
CA ASP A 142 -2.83 14.02 -0.17
C ASP A 142 -4.34 14.03 0.06
N GLN A 143 -4.80 14.94 0.92
CA GLN A 143 -6.19 15.01 1.35
C GLN A 143 -7.16 15.26 0.18
N SER A 144 -6.75 15.96 -0.87
CA SER A 144 -7.58 16.17 -2.06
C SER A 144 -7.84 14.84 -2.78
N LEU A 145 -6.81 14.01 -2.97
CA LEU A 145 -6.92 12.68 -3.58
C LEU A 145 -7.76 11.74 -2.71
N VAL A 146 -7.62 11.83 -1.39
CA VAL A 146 -8.44 11.09 -0.43
C VAL A 146 -9.91 11.46 -0.59
N ASN A 147 -10.22 12.76 -0.61
CA ASN A 147 -11.58 13.25 -0.77
C ASN A 147 -12.17 12.90 -2.14
N GLU A 148 -11.33 12.82 -3.18
CA GLU A 148 -11.76 12.38 -4.51
C GLU A 148 -11.87 10.86 -4.64
N GLY A 149 -11.32 10.06 -3.71
CA GLY A 149 -11.27 8.60 -3.86
C GLY A 149 -10.24 8.12 -4.88
N LYS A 150 -9.29 8.97 -5.24
CA LYS A 150 -8.29 8.72 -6.31
C LYS A 150 -6.93 8.30 -5.77
N VAL A 151 -6.89 7.73 -4.57
CA VAL A 151 -5.63 7.35 -3.90
C VAL A 151 -4.94 6.18 -4.59
N VAL A 152 -5.72 5.18 -5.02
CA VAL A 152 -5.23 3.99 -5.74
C VAL A 152 -6.09 3.71 -6.97
N SER A 153 -5.60 2.89 -7.89
CA SER A 153 -6.44 2.28 -8.94
C SER A 153 -6.16 0.79 -9.06
N TYR A 154 -7.21 0.03 -9.39
CA TYR A 154 -7.17 -1.42 -9.52
C TYR A 154 -7.05 -1.85 -10.98
N TYR A 155 -6.25 -2.89 -11.25
CA TYR A 155 -5.99 -3.42 -12.58
C TYR A 155 -6.02 -4.95 -12.57
N LEU A 156 -6.48 -5.58 -13.65
CA LEU A 156 -6.57 -7.05 -13.76
C LEU A 156 -5.20 -7.73 -14.00
N ASN A 157 -4.21 -6.98 -14.47
CA ASN A 157 -2.87 -7.48 -14.72
C ASN A 157 -1.83 -6.36 -14.70
N GLU A 158 -0.57 -6.76 -14.53
CA GLU A 158 0.58 -5.85 -14.43
C GLU A 158 0.80 -5.01 -15.70
N ASN A 159 0.56 -5.58 -16.89
CA ASN A 159 0.73 -4.86 -18.16
C ASN A 159 -0.28 -3.71 -18.27
N ALA A 160 -1.54 -3.93 -17.90
CA ALA A 160 -2.56 -2.88 -17.87
C ALA A 160 -2.17 -1.76 -16.89
N ALA A 161 -1.64 -2.12 -15.70
CA ALA A 161 -1.14 -1.13 -14.75
C ALA A 161 0.03 -0.32 -15.32
N LYS A 162 1.05 -0.97 -15.89
CA LYS A 162 2.24 -0.32 -16.46
C LYS A 162 1.92 0.63 -17.61
N ASN A 163 0.85 0.39 -18.36
CA ASN A 163 0.42 1.25 -19.46
C ASN A 163 -0.51 2.39 -19.02
N SER A 164 -0.88 2.46 -17.74
CA SER A 164 -1.78 3.50 -17.24
C SER A 164 -1.05 4.83 -17.01
N ASP A 165 -1.75 5.96 -17.24
CA ASP A 165 -1.23 7.30 -16.90
C ASP A 165 -0.90 7.47 -15.40
N ARG A 166 -1.44 6.58 -14.56
CA ARG A 166 -1.16 6.58 -13.13
C ARG A 166 0.26 6.12 -12.81
N VAL A 167 0.77 5.06 -13.43
CA VAL A 167 2.08 4.49 -13.03
C VAL A 167 3.01 4.16 -14.22
N LYS A 168 2.74 4.69 -15.41
CA LYS A 168 3.60 4.50 -16.59
C LYS A 168 5.03 5.01 -16.39
N ASP A 169 5.88 4.68 -17.35
CA ASP A 169 7.32 5.01 -17.46
C ASP A 169 8.25 4.08 -16.66
N ARG A 170 8.39 4.28 -15.35
CA ARG A 170 9.33 3.54 -14.49
C ARG A 170 8.68 3.18 -13.14
N PRO A 171 7.63 2.34 -13.10
CA PRO A 171 7.06 1.90 -11.84
C PRO A 171 7.94 0.86 -11.13
N VAL A 172 7.92 0.88 -9.80
CA VAL A 172 8.44 -0.23 -8.99
C VAL A 172 7.33 -1.25 -8.81
N VAL A 173 7.60 -2.51 -9.15
CA VAL A 173 6.67 -3.62 -8.93
C VAL A 173 7.04 -4.33 -7.65
N ILE A 174 6.10 -4.40 -6.71
CA ILE A 174 6.21 -5.09 -5.43
C ILE A 174 5.15 -6.19 -5.36
N ASN A 175 5.56 -7.41 -5.02
CA ASN A 175 4.63 -8.52 -4.83
C ASN A 175 4.21 -8.60 -3.36
N ALA A 176 2.93 -8.85 -3.12
CA ALA A 176 2.44 -9.17 -1.79
C ALA A 176 2.92 -10.56 -1.35
N VAL A 177 3.17 -10.68 -0.04
CA VAL A 177 3.48 -11.94 0.64
C VAL A 177 2.22 -12.57 1.21
N SER A 178 1.30 -11.75 1.71
CA SER A 178 0.00 -12.19 2.21
C SER A 178 -1.01 -11.05 2.22
N VAL A 179 -2.27 -11.40 2.48
CA VAL A 179 -3.34 -10.45 2.72
C VAL A 179 -4.01 -10.78 4.05
N ARG A 180 -4.13 -9.78 4.92
CA ARG A 180 -4.79 -9.89 6.23
C ARG A 180 -6.14 -9.19 6.20
N ASN A 181 -7.11 -9.69 6.96
CA ASN A 181 -8.45 -9.10 7.04
C ASN A 181 -9.13 -8.88 5.68
N LYS A 182 -8.75 -9.68 4.67
CA LYS A 182 -9.17 -9.59 3.27
C LYS A 182 -8.74 -8.34 2.49
N SER A 183 -8.20 -7.29 3.12
CA SER A 183 -7.86 -6.03 2.42
C SER A 183 -6.56 -5.36 2.89
N GLU A 184 -5.89 -5.87 3.92
CA GLU A 184 -4.57 -5.35 4.32
C GLU A 184 -3.49 -6.11 3.58
N ILE A 185 -2.69 -5.40 2.78
CA ILE A 185 -1.64 -5.99 1.96
C ILE A 185 -0.36 -6.07 2.76
N ILE A 186 0.25 -7.25 2.84
CA ILE A 186 1.53 -7.46 3.50
C ILE A 186 2.62 -7.66 2.45
N ILE A 187 3.70 -6.87 2.51
CA ILE A 187 4.88 -6.97 1.63
C ILE A 187 6.14 -7.30 2.44
N LYS A 188 7.24 -7.72 1.78
CA LYS A 188 8.51 -7.88 2.50
C LYS A 188 9.09 -6.54 2.93
N SER A 189 9.71 -6.45 4.12
CA SER A 189 10.43 -5.24 4.55
C SER A 189 11.50 -4.78 3.54
N ASP A 190 12.16 -5.70 2.83
CA ASP A 190 13.18 -5.33 1.83
C ASP A 190 12.58 -4.68 0.58
N ASP A 191 11.40 -5.14 0.16
CA ASP A 191 10.65 -4.51 -0.92
C ASP A 191 10.11 -3.13 -0.50
N ALA A 192 9.71 -2.98 0.76
CA ALA A 192 9.26 -1.71 1.30
C ALA A 192 10.35 -0.61 1.22
N LYS A 193 11.64 -0.97 1.26
CA LYS A 193 12.76 -0.02 1.12
C LYS A 193 12.88 0.55 -0.31
N ARG A 194 12.36 -0.16 -1.31
CA ARG A 194 12.41 0.24 -2.72
C ARG A 194 11.33 1.26 -3.08
N ILE A 195 10.36 1.46 -2.19
CA ILE A 195 9.21 2.34 -2.43
C ILE A 195 9.62 3.81 -2.21
N ASN A 196 9.39 4.64 -3.23
CA ASN A 196 9.41 6.09 -3.08
C ASN A 196 8.13 6.55 -2.36
N ARG A 197 8.24 6.93 -1.09
CA ARG A 197 7.08 7.32 -0.28
C ARG A 197 6.45 8.65 -0.71
N GLU A 198 7.16 9.49 -1.48
CA GLU A 198 6.58 10.72 -2.03
C GLU A 198 5.47 10.43 -3.06
N LEU A 199 5.49 9.24 -3.69
CA LEU A 199 4.44 8.79 -4.62
C LEU A 199 3.10 8.51 -3.94
N PHE A 200 3.08 8.38 -2.61
CA PHE A 200 1.84 8.24 -1.84
C PHE A 200 1.01 9.52 -1.90
N LYS A 201 1.67 10.68 -1.80
CA LYS A 201 1.02 11.99 -1.83
C LYS A 201 0.39 12.29 -3.19
N THR A 202 0.98 11.76 -4.27
CA THR A 202 0.49 11.97 -5.64
C THR A 202 -0.43 10.85 -6.12
N GLY A 203 -0.75 9.86 -5.27
CA GLY A 203 -1.64 8.75 -5.61
C GLY A 203 -1.09 7.86 -6.73
N LYS A 204 0.22 7.81 -6.94
CA LYS A 204 0.84 7.03 -8.03
C LYS A 204 0.96 5.55 -7.65
N ILE A 205 -0.16 4.95 -7.22
CA ILE A 205 -0.26 3.58 -6.73
C ILE A 205 -1.29 2.81 -7.56
N ALA A 206 -0.88 1.70 -8.13
CA ALA A 206 -1.72 0.74 -8.82
C ALA A 206 -1.70 -0.59 -8.06
N ILE A 207 -2.86 -1.23 -7.91
CA ILE A 207 -3.00 -2.54 -7.29
C ILE A 207 -3.49 -3.53 -8.34
N VAL A 208 -2.72 -4.59 -8.56
CA VAL A 208 -3.06 -5.63 -9.53
C VAL A 208 -3.78 -6.77 -8.80
N VAL A 209 -5.01 -7.05 -9.22
CA VAL A 209 -5.92 -8.03 -8.64
C VAL A 209 -6.22 -9.16 -9.63
N ASP A 210 -6.88 -10.20 -9.14
CA ASP A 210 -7.40 -11.31 -9.96
C ASP A 210 -8.66 -10.90 -10.76
#